data_AF-T0ZTK1-F1
#
_entry.id   AF-T0ZTK1-F1
#
_cell.length_a   1.000
_cell.length_b   1.000
_cell.length_c   1.000
_cell.angle_alpha   90.00
_cell.angle_beta   90.00
_cell.angle_gamma   90.00
#
_symmetry.space_group_name_H-M   'P 1'
#
loop_
_entity.id
_entity.type
_entity.pdbx_description
1 polymer ?
#
loop_
_entity_poly.entity_id
_entity_poly.type
_entity_poly.pdbx_seq_one_letter_code
_entity_poly.pdbx_strand_id
1 'polypeptide(L)'
;ESLDDRLGEIRRDPEHRRSAAALRALLDGSDLAVRPEAWAGQDPYTLRCLPQVFGAVRLALGFGETVARRELNAVTDNPVVFGDEFVSGGNFHGQPLALALDTLALGTQYLAAFSERRVSRLLHPALNRGLPAFLAPSGGVGSGLMIPPVPGRRAREREPDARPPRERREP
;
A
#
# COMPACT_ATOMS: atom_id res chain seq x y z
N GLU A 1 -6.88 5.87 17.42
CA GLU A 1 -7.29 4.67 18.19
C GLU A 1 -6.84 3.34 17.56
N SER A 2 -7.09 3.12 16.26
CA SER A 2 -6.73 1.87 15.57
C SER A 2 -5.24 1.50 15.58
N LEU A 3 -4.38 2.49 15.85
CA LEU A 3 -2.93 2.34 15.96
C LEU A 3 -2.45 2.24 17.42
N ASP A 4 -3.32 2.04 18.42
CA ASP A 4 -2.91 1.90 19.82
C ASP A 4 -2.01 0.66 20.02
N ASP A 5 -0.89 0.83 20.74
CA ASP A 5 0.09 -0.23 20.95
C ASP A 5 -0.47 -1.42 21.74
N ARG A 6 -1.43 -1.19 22.64
CA ARG A 6 -2.06 -2.25 23.44
C ARG A 6 -2.75 -3.29 22.55
N LEU A 7 -3.28 -2.87 21.40
CA LEU A 7 -3.87 -3.79 20.42
C LEU A 7 -2.83 -4.77 19.88
N GLY A 8 -1.60 -4.29 19.64
CA GLY A 8 -0.51 -5.12 19.16
C GLY A 8 0.13 -5.99 20.23
N GLU A 9 0.18 -5.51 21.46
CA GLU A 9 0.63 -6.29 22.62
C GLU A 9 -0.27 -7.50 22.87
N ILE A 10 -1.58 -7.29 22.91
CA ILE A 10 -2.56 -8.38 23.13
C ILE A 10 -2.55 -9.36 21.95
N ARG A 11 -2.36 -8.87 20.72
CA ARG A 11 -2.25 -9.72 19.53
C ARG A 11 -0.95 -10.54 19.48
N ARG A 12 0.10 -10.14 20.22
CA ARG A 12 1.43 -10.77 20.24
C ARG A 12 2.10 -10.83 18.87
N ASP A 13 1.86 -9.82 18.04
CA ASP A 13 2.40 -9.74 16.68
C ASP A 13 3.43 -8.59 16.58
N PRO A 14 4.74 -8.89 16.44
CA PRO A 14 5.78 -7.85 16.38
C PRO A 14 5.71 -7.02 15.10
N GLU A 15 5.31 -7.60 13.97
CA GLU A 15 5.24 -6.89 12.69
C GLU A 15 4.03 -5.97 12.60
N HIS A 16 2.93 -6.38 13.24
CA HIS A 16 1.80 -5.50 13.52
C HIS A 16 2.23 -4.26 14.32
N ARG A 17 2.95 -4.45 15.44
CA ARG A 17 3.44 -3.33 16.27
C ARG A 17 4.39 -2.42 15.49
N ARG A 18 5.32 -2.99 14.72
CA ARG A 18 6.21 -2.21 13.83
C ARG A 18 5.42 -1.39 12.82
N SER A 19 4.37 -1.96 12.23
CA SER A 19 3.51 -1.25 11.28
C SER A 19 2.69 -0.15 11.94
N ALA A 20 2.13 -0.39 13.13
CA ALA A 20 1.42 0.63 13.90
C ALA A 20 2.36 1.79 14.29
N ALA A 21 3.58 1.49 14.76
CA ALA A 21 4.58 2.50 15.11
C ALA A 21 4.98 3.36 13.90
N ALA A 22 5.23 2.73 12.74
CA ALA A 22 5.54 3.46 11.52
C ALA A 22 4.38 4.38 11.08
N LEU A 23 3.13 3.91 11.17
CA LEU A 23 1.96 4.72 10.86
C LEU A 23 1.77 5.89 11.83
N ARG A 24 2.00 5.68 13.13
CA ARG A 24 1.95 6.77 14.12
C ARG A 24 3.03 7.82 13.83
N ALA A 25 4.25 7.40 13.51
CA ALA A 25 5.33 8.31 13.15
C ALA A 25 4.99 9.15 11.89
N LEU A 26 4.31 8.57 10.90
CA LEU A 26 3.83 9.29 9.71
C LEU A 26 2.71 10.30 10.00
N LEU A 27 1.95 10.09 11.08
CA LEU A 27 0.83 10.94 11.49
C LEU A 27 1.20 11.93 12.59
N ASP A 28 2.43 11.85 13.13
CA ASP A 28 2.88 12.68 14.23
C ASP A 28 2.85 14.16 13.82
N GLY A 29 2.24 14.99 14.66
CA GLY A 29 2.03 16.42 14.38
C GLY A 29 1.05 16.74 13.25
N SER A 30 0.27 15.78 12.73
CA SER A 30 -0.68 16.05 11.64
C SER A 30 -1.99 16.68 12.13
N ASP A 31 -2.28 17.89 11.65
CA ASP A 31 -3.60 18.54 11.84
C ASP A 31 -4.74 17.85 11.06
N LEU A 32 -4.41 16.96 10.12
CA LEU A 32 -5.37 16.21 9.30
C LEU A 32 -5.76 14.86 9.92
N ALA A 33 -4.97 14.36 10.88
CA ALA A 33 -5.32 13.16 11.62
C ALA A 33 -6.50 13.48 12.55
N VAL A 34 -7.71 13.25 12.05
CA VAL A 34 -8.97 13.58 12.74
C VAL A 34 -8.92 13.00 14.15
N ARG A 35 -9.04 13.89 15.13
CA ARG A 35 -9.12 13.49 16.53
C ARG A 35 -10.49 12.87 16.84
N PRO A 36 -10.58 11.94 17.81
CA PRO A 36 -11.81 11.21 18.12
C PRO A 36 -13.02 12.12 18.42
N GLU A 37 -12.79 13.36 18.85
CA GLU A 37 -13.87 14.28 19.24
C GLU A 37 -14.67 14.84 18.04
N ALA A 38 -14.14 14.75 16.81
CA ALA A 38 -14.78 15.27 15.60
C ALA A 38 -15.67 14.24 14.86
N TRP A 39 -15.60 12.95 15.22
CA TRP A 39 -16.41 11.91 14.60
C TRP A 39 -16.57 10.68 15.51
N ALA A 40 -17.81 10.35 15.88
CA ALA A 40 -18.13 9.26 16.81
C ALA A 40 -18.13 7.84 16.17
N GLY A 41 -17.76 7.70 14.89
CA GLY A 41 -17.75 6.41 14.19
C GLY A 41 -16.39 5.69 14.25
N GLN A 42 -16.37 4.42 13.85
CA GLN A 42 -15.11 3.67 13.67
C GLN A 42 -14.56 3.84 12.27
N ASP A 43 -13.25 4.08 12.15
CA ASP A 43 -12.61 4.19 10.85
C ASP A 43 -12.89 2.95 9.97
N PRO A 44 -12.98 3.17 8.65
CA PRO A 44 -13.15 2.11 7.67
C PRO A 44 -12.14 0.98 7.86
N TYR A 45 -12.57 -0.24 7.55
CA TYR A 45 -11.74 -1.44 7.66
C TYR A 45 -10.36 -1.26 6.99
N THR A 46 -10.33 -0.65 5.80
CA THR A 46 -9.09 -0.45 5.02
C THR A 46 -8.10 0.55 5.63
N LEU A 47 -8.53 1.32 6.65
CA LEU A 47 -7.66 2.19 7.46
C LEU A 47 -7.37 1.55 8.81
N ARG A 48 -8.41 1.03 9.48
CA ARG A 48 -8.30 0.44 10.82
C ARG A 48 -7.45 -0.83 10.85
N CYS A 49 -7.44 -1.60 9.76
CA CYS A 49 -6.69 -2.84 9.66
C CYS A 49 -5.31 -2.70 9.01
N LEU A 50 -4.82 -1.46 8.80
CA LEU A 50 -3.50 -1.22 8.20
C LEU A 50 -2.37 -1.89 8.98
N PRO A 51 -2.28 -1.78 10.32
CA PRO A 51 -1.24 -2.47 11.08
C PRO A 51 -1.22 -3.99 10.85
N GLN A 52 -2.40 -4.62 10.76
CA GLN A 52 -2.53 -6.07 10.66
C GLN A 52 -2.13 -6.56 9.28
N VAL A 53 -2.60 -5.87 8.24
CA VAL A 53 -2.26 -6.25 6.86
C VAL A 53 -0.80 -5.94 6.56
N PHE A 54 -0.30 -4.77 6.96
CA PHE A 54 1.10 -4.42 6.70
C PHE A 54 2.05 -5.27 7.57
N GLY A 55 1.63 -5.66 8.77
CA GLY A 55 2.38 -6.62 9.59
C GLY A 55 2.52 -7.97 8.89
N ALA A 56 1.44 -8.51 8.33
CA ALA A 56 1.50 -9.77 7.57
C ALA A 56 2.41 -9.66 6.33
N VAL A 57 2.38 -8.53 5.62
CA VAL A 57 3.28 -8.29 4.48
C VAL A 57 4.75 -8.23 4.93
N ARG A 58 5.05 -7.58 6.05
CA ARG A 58 6.40 -7.56 6.62
C ARG A 58 6.88 -8.95 7.05
N LEU A 59 5.98 -9.78 7.58
CA LEU A 59 6.29 -11.17 7.91
C LEU A 59 6.67 -11.97 6.65
N ALA A 60 5.92 -11.80 5.56
CA ALA A 60 6.24 -12.42 4.26
C ALA A 60 7.60 -11.94 3.73
N LEU A 61 7.90 -10.64 3.85
CA LEU A 61 9.20 -10.07 3.48
C LEU A 61 10.35 -10.69 4.31
N GLY A 62 10.18 -10.82 5.62
CA GLY A 62 11.18 -11.43 6.49
C GLY A 62 11.45 -12.91 6.17
N PHE A 63 10.40 -13.67 5.82
CA PHE A 63 10.55 -15.05 5.34
C PHE A 63 11.34 -15.08 4.02
N GLY A 64 10.96 -14.23 3.06
CA GLY A 64 11.65 -14.09 1.79
C GLY A 64 13.13 -13.76 1.94
N GLU A 65 13.46 -12.77 2.77
CA GLU A 65 14.83 -12.38 3.06
C GLU A 65 15.63 -13.54 3.69
N THR A 66 15.03 -14.25 4.64
CA THR A 66 15.68 -15.38 5.32
C THR A 66 16.04 -16.49 4.34
N VAL A 67 15.11 -16.86 3.47
CA VAL A 67 15.33 -17.92 2.47
C VAL A 67 16.33 -17.46 1.42
N ALA A 68 16.15 -16.28 0.84
CA ALA A 68 17.05 -15.74 -0.17
C ALA A 68 18.50 -15.65 0.36
N ARG A 69 18.68 -15.21 1.60
CA ARG A 69 20.01 -15.14 2.24
C ARG A 69 20.65 -16.53 2.37
N ARG A 70 19.88 -17.58 2.67
CA ARG A 70 20.42 -18.95 2.74
C ARG A 70 20.83 -19.46 1.36
N GLU A 71 19.96 -19.31 0.37
CA GLU A 71 20.20 -19.78 -1.01
C GLU A 71 21.39 -19.07 -1.67
N LEU A 72 21.50 -17.74 -1.49
CA LEU A 72 22.63 -16.95 -2.00
C LEU A 72 23.98 -17.36 -1.41
N ASN A 73 23.99 -18.04 -0.27
CA ASN A 73 25.21 -18.52 0.39
C ASN A 73 25.34 -20.05 0.35
N ALA A 74 24.50 -20.75 -0.43
CA ALA A 74 24.51 -22.20 -0.55
C ALA A 74 25.40 -22.68 -1.72
N VAL A 75 25.93 -23.91 -1.60
CA VAL A 75 26.52 -24.63 -2.73
C VAL A 75 25.38 -25.37 -3.44
N THR A 76 24.90 -24.81 -4.54
CA THR A 76 23.77 -25.36 -5.33
C THR A 76 24.21 -26.27 -6.47
N ASP A 77 25.44 -26.79 -6.43
CA ASP A 77 26.02 -27.64 -7.48
C ASP A 77 25.78 -29.13 -7.21
N ASN A 78 26.06 -29.97 -8.20
CA ASN A 78 26.05 -31.42 -8.07
C ASN A 78 26.97 -32.10 -9.13
N PRO A 79 27.94 -32.96 -8.73
CA PRO A 79 28.27 -33.36 -7.36
C PRO A 79 29.05 -32.30 -6.58
N VAL A 80 28.96 -32.34 -5.25
CA VAL A 80 29.78 -31.50 -4.37
C VAL A 80 31.07 -32.23 -4.02
N VAL A 81 32.19 -31.52 -4.10
CA VAL A 81 33.53 -32.05 -3.82
C VAL A 81 33.89 -31.82 -2.35
N PHE A 82 34.31 -32.88 -1.67
CA PHE A 82 34.81 -32.85 -0.30
C PHE A 82 36.21 -33.49 -0.24
N GLY A 83 37.26 -32.68 -0.37
CA GLY A 83 38.62 -33.20 -0.51
C GLY A 83 38.75 -34.00 -1.81
N ASP A 84 39.04 -35.30 -1.70
CA ASP A 84 39.11 -36.23 -2.84
C ASP A 84 37.80 -37.00 -3.10
N GLU A 85 36.74 -36.74 -2.31
CA GLU A 85 35.43 -37.39 -2.43
C GLU A 85 34.44 -36.54 -3.27
N PHE A 86 33.64 -37.20 -4.09
CA PHE A 86 32.53 -36.60 -4.83
C PHE A 86 31.19 -37.11 -4.28
N VAL A 87 30.37 -36.19 -3.76
CA VAL A 87 29.06 -36.52 -3.19
C VAL A 87 27.96 -35.99 -4.11
N SER A 88 27.12 -36.91 -4.61
CA SER A 88 25.96 -36.55 -5.44
C SER A 88 24.74 -36.21 -4.58
N GLY A 89 23.98 -35.19 -4.99
CA GLY A 89 22.82 -34.68 -4.27
C GLY A 89 21.94 -33.77 -5.13
N GLY A 90 20.95 -33.14 -4.48
CA GLY A 90 19.92 -32.32 -5.13
C GLY A 90 20.03 -30.82 -4.82
N ASN A 91 21.20 -30.31 -4.45
CA ASN A 91 21.34 -28.93 -3.96
C ASN A 91 20.98 -27.85 -5.01
N PHE A 92 20.92 -28.21 -6.29
CA PHE A 92 20.43 -27.35 -7.37
C PHE A 92 18.91 -27.08 -7.31
N HIS A 93 18.15 -27.82 -6.48
CA HIS A 93 16.71 -27.71 -6.43
C HIS A 93 16.25 -26.55 -5.54
N GLY A 94 15.83 -25.44 -6.16
CA GLY A 94 15.38 -24.22 -5.48
C GLY A 94 13.98 -24.26 -4.86
N GLN A 95 13.53 -25.40 -4.29
CA GLN A 95 12.18 -25.51 -3.72
C GLN A 95 11.92 -24.50 -2.59
N PRO A 96 12.87 -24.25 -1.65
CA PRO A 96 12.67 -23.25 -0.61
C PRO A 96 12.47 -21.85 -1.19
N LEU A 97 13.26 -21.48 -2.20
CA LEU A 97 13.18 -20.18 -2.86
C LEU A 97 11.83 -20.01 -3.57
N ALA A 98 11.34 -21.03 -4.25
CA ALA A 98 10.03 -21.00 -4.91
C ALA A 98 8.90 -20.69 -3.90
N LEU A 99 8.85 -21.40 -2.76
CA LEU A 99 7.85 -21.17 -1.72
C LEU A 99 7.94 -19.77 -1.10
N ALA A 100 9.17 -19.25 -0.94
CA ALA A 100 9.40 -17.89 -0.46
C ALA A 100 8.85 -16.86 -1.45
N LEU A 101 9.11 -17.03 -2.75
CA LEU A 101 8.62 -16.14 -3.80
C LEU A 101 7.10 -16.18 -3.92
N ASP A 102 6.47 -17.35 -3.82
CA ASP A 102 4.99 -17.47 -3.81
C ASP A 102 4.37 -16.71 -2.62
N THR A 103 4.99 -16.84 -1.44
CA THR A 103 4.56 -16.13 -0.24
C THR A 103 4.69 -14.61 -0.41
N LEU A 104 5.79 -14.15 -1.03
CA LEU A 104 6.01 -12.75 -1.35
C LEU A 104 5.01 -12.22 -2.39
N ALA A 105 4.68 -13.02 -3.41
CA ALA A 105 3.68 -12.67 -4.41
C ALA A 105 2.31 -12.46 -3.77
N LEU A 106 1.90 -13.37 -2.89
CA LEU A 106 0.66 -13.23 -2.11
C LEU A 106 0.69 -11.99 -1.22
N GLY A 107 1.79 -11.75 -0.49
CA GLY A 107 1.95 -10.55 0.33
C GLY A 107 1.81 -9.25 -0.48
N THR A 108 2.42 -9.21 -1.67
CA THR A 108 2.34 -8.07 -2.59
C THR A 108 0.91 -7.87 -3.11
N GLN A 109 0.20 -8.95 -3.43
CA GLN A 109 -1.19 -8.89 -3.85
C GLN A 109 -2.10 -8.30 -2.76
N TYR A 110 -1.92 -8.69 -1.49
CA TYR A 110 -2.67 -8.09 -0.38
C TYR A 110 -2.36 -6.60 -0.19
N LEU A 111 -1.09 -6.21 -0.31
CA LEU A 111 -0.68 -4.80 -0.23
C LEU A 111 -1.34 -3.96 -1.34
N ALA A 112 -1.33 -4.49 -2.57
CA ALA A 112 -1.95 -3.84 -3.72
C ALA A 112 -3.47 -3.72 -3.54
N ALA A 113 -4.14 -4.80 -3.13
CA ALA A 113 -5.58 -4.81 -2.89
C ALA A 113 -5.99 -3.81 -1.80
N PHE A 114 -5.26 -3.75 -0.68
CA PHE A 114 -5.54 -2.77 0.37
C PHE A 114 -5.31 -1.33 -0.09
N SER A 115 -4.31 -1.10 -0.93
CA SER A 115 -4.03 0.22 -1.49
C SER A 115 -5.11 0.64 -2.49
N GLU A 116 -5.54 -0.25 -3.37
CA GLU A 116 -6.67 -0.01 -4.29
C GLU A 116 -7.93 0.37 -3.51
N ARG A 117 -8.29 -0.37 -2.47
CA ARG A 117 -9.50 -0.07 -1.69
C ARG A 117 -9.43 1.27 -0.96
N ARG A 118 -8.23 1.72 -0.55
CA ARG A 118 -8.03 3.07 0.02
C ARG A 118 -8.16 4.16 -1.05
N VAL A 119 -7.61 3.94 -2.24
CA VAL A 119 -7.76 4.86 -3.38
C VAL A 119 -9.24 4.95 -3.78
N SER A 120 -9.90 3.82 -4.01
CA SER A 120 -11.33 3.75 -4.33
C SER A 120 -12.18 4.50 -3.32
N ARG A 121 -11.90 4.31 -2.02
CA ARG A 121 -12.56 5.07 -0.96
C ARG A 121 -12.36 6.57 -1.10
N LEU A 122 -11.13 7.03 -1.35
CA LEU A 122 -10.80 8.45 -1.46
C LEU A 122 -11.51 9.11 -2.65
N LEU A 123 -11.65 8.38 -3.76
CA LEU A 123 -12.28 8.88 -4.97
C LEU A 123 -13.82 8.85 -4.93
N HIS A 124 -14.41 8.01 -4.08
CA HIS A 124 -15.85 7.82 -4.03
C HIS A 124 -16.54 8.80 -3.06
N PRO A 125 -17.43 9.70 -3.53
CA PRO A 125 -18.08 10.74 -2.70
C PRO A 125 -18.78 10.20 -1.45
N ALA A 126 -19.43 9.05 -1.58
CA ALA A 126 -20.16 8.44 -0.45
C ALA A 126 -19.22 7.90 0.66
N LEU A 127 -17.92 7.75 0.40
CA LEU A 127 -16.97 7.11 1.31
C LEU A 127 -15.84 8.05 1.77
N ASN A 128 -15.58 9.13 1.03
CA ASN A 128 -14.40 9.99 1.19
C ASN A 128 -14.55 11.14 2.20
N ARG A 129 -15.62 11.15 3.01
CA ARG A 129 -15.89 12.15 4.07
C ARG A 129 -15.97 13.60 3.55
N GLY A 130 -16.70 13.81 2.45
CA GLY A 130 -17.02 15.14 1.94
C GLY A 130 -15.99 15.74 1.00
N LEU A 131 -15.01 14.94 0.56
CA LEU A 131 -14.11 15.36 -0.51
C LEU A 131 -14.85 15.35 -1.88
N PRO A 132 -14.45 16.21 -2.83
CA PRO A 132 -15.03 16.21 -4.17
C PRO A 132 -14.95 14.83 -4.84
N ALA A 133 -15.95 14.52 -5.66
CA ALA A 133 -15.97 13.28 -6.45
C ALA A 133 -14.70 13.15 -7.29
N PHE A 134 -14.03 12.00 -7.20
CA PHE A 134 -12.78 11.73 -7.91
C PHE A 134 -11.67 12.75 -7.63
N LEU A 135 -11.77 13.53 -6.54
CA LEU A 135 -10.93 14.68 -6.24
C LEU A 135 -10.88 15.70 -7.40
N ALA A 136 -11.98 15.84 -8.15
CA ALA A 136 -12.08 16.83 -9.21
C ALA A 136 -12.21 18.25 -8.63
N PRO A 137 -11.38 19.22 -9.06
CA PRO A 137 -11.48 20.62 -8.63
C PRO A 137 -12.83 21.26 -8.99
N SER A 138 -13.39 20.86 -10.13
CA SER A 138 -14.66 21.34 -10.69
C SER A 138 -15.49 20.17 -11.20
N GLY A 139 -16.45 19.73 -10.37
CA GLY A 139 -17.34 18.61 -10.67
C GLY A 139 -18.15 18.87 -11.95
N GLY A 140 -18.26 17.84 -12.81
CA GLY A 140 -19.01 17.89 -14.06
C GLY A 140 -18.24 18.44 -15.27
N VAL A 141 -17.20 19.23 -15.07
CA VAL A 141 -16.35 19.77 -16.16
C VAL A 141 -14.99 19.06 -16.23
N GLY A 142 -14.44 18.67 -15.08
CA GLY A 142 -13.23 17.86 -14.98
C GLY A 142 -13.52 16.45 -14.46
N SER A 143 -12.83 15.44 -15.01
CA SER A 143 -12.92 14.04 -14.56
C SER A 143 -12.10 13.74 -13.30
N GLY A 144 -11.24 14.67 -12.85
CA GLY A 144 -10.35 14.45 -11.72
C GLY A 144 -9.49 13.19 -11.91
N LEU A 145 -9.46 12.34 -10.90
CA LEU A 145 -8.77 11.05 -10.89
C LEU A 145 -9.68 9.86 -11.26
N MET A 146 -10.83 10.11 -11.90
CA MET A 146 -11.72 9.04 -12.37
C MET A 146 -10.99 8.07 -13.32
N ILE A 147 -10.11 8.63 -14.16
CA ILE A 147 -9.11 7.89 -14.91
C ILE A 147 -7.77 8.28 -14.29
N PRO A 148 -7.11 7.39 -13.53
CA PRO A 148 -5.83 7.72 -12.92
C PRO A 148 -4.84 8.13 -14.03
N PRO A 149 -4.12 9.25 -13.88
CA PRO A 149 -3.19 9.71 -14.89
C PRO A 149 -2.10 8.65 -15.09
N VAL A 150 -1.90 8.24 -16.34
CA VAL A 150 -0.75 7.41 -16.71
C VAL A 150 0.51 8.23 -16.41
N PRO A 151 1.49 7.69 -15.64
CA PRO A 151 2.75 8.38 -15.42
C PRO A 151 3.34 8.86 -16.76
N GLY A 152 3.52 10.18 -16.90
CA GLY A 152 4.04 10.81 -18.13
C GLY A 152 3.04 11.60 -18.98
N ARG A 153 1.72 11.47 -18.77
CA ARG A 153 0.73 12.38 -19.39
C ARG A 153 0.29 13.45 -18.39
N ARG A 154 0.83 14.67 -18.51
CA ARG A 154 0.24 15.84 -17.85
C ARG A 154 -1.15 16.08 -18.44
N ALA A 155 -2.18 16.07 -17.60
CA ALA A 155 -3.48 16.60 -17.98
C ALA A 155 -3.27 18.08 -18.34
N ARG A 156 -3.51 18.44 -19.60
CA ARG A 156 -3.53 19.85 -20.00
C ARG A 156 -4.81 20.44 -19.43
N GLU A 157 -4.68 21.15 -18.31
CA GLU A 157 -5.75 22.02 -17.84
C GLU A 157 -5.97 23.08 -18.92
N ARG A 158 -7.17 23.10 -19.51
CA ARG A 158 -7.60 24.23 -20.33
C ARG A 158 -8.00 25.33 -19.37
N GLU A 159 -7.19 26.39 -19.36
CA GLU A 159 -7.50 27.65 -18.71
C GLU A 159 -8.86 28.16 -19.22
N PRO A 160 -9.83 28.49 -18.35
CA PRO A 160 -11.09 29.05 -18.79
C PRO A 160 -10.86 30.47 -19.30
N ASP A 161 -11.14 30.71 -20.58
CA ASP A 161 -11.08 32.02 -21.24
C ASP A 161 -12.00 33.00 -20.50
N ALA A 162 -11.41 33.84 -19.65
CA ALA A 162 -12.07 34.90 -18.93
C ALA A 162 -12.36 36.07 -19.89
N ARG A 163 -13.33 35.88 -20.80
CA ARG A 163 -13.94 36.99 -21.54
C ARG A 163 -15.36 37.21 -21.05
N PRO A 164 -15.67 38.38 -20.46
CA PRO A 164 -17.04 38.70 -20.10
C PRO A 164 -17.91 38.80 -21.37
N PRO A 165 -19.18 38.35 -21.31
CA PRO A 165 -20.09 38.42 -22.45
C PRO A 165 -20.34 39.88 -22.83
N ARG A 166 -20.11 40.21 -24.11
CA ARG A 166 -20.44 41.54 -24.65
C ARG A 166 -21.96 41.72 -24.65
N GLU A 167 -22.44 42.72 -23.92
CA GLU A 167 -23.82 43.17 -23.96
C GLU A 167 -24.23 43.49 -25.40
N ARG A 168 -25.27 42.79 -25.90
CA ARG A 168 -25.96 43.18 -27.12
C ARG A 168 -26.78 44.41 -26.79
N ARG A 169 -26.41 45.57 -27.35
CA ARG A 169 -27.33 46.70 -27.47
C ARG A 169 -28.29 46.38 -28.62
N GLU A 170 -29.56 46.21 -28.30
CA GLU A 170 -30.63 46.25 -29.30
C GLU A 170 -31.00 47.72 -29.60
N PRO A 171 -31.45 48.03 -30.83
CA PRO A 171 -31.80 49.38 -31.25
C PRO A 171 -33.11 49.91 -30.65
#